data_AF-W0BIF1-F1
#
_entry.id   AF-W0BIF1-F1
#
_cell.length_a   1.000
_cell.length_b   1.000
_cell.length_c   1.000
_cell.angle_alpha   90.00
_cell.angle_beta   90.00
_cell.angle_gamma   90.00
#
_symmetry.space_group_name_H-M   'P 1'
#
loop_
_entity.id
_entity.type
_entity.pdbx_description
1 polymer ?
#
loop_
_entity_poly.entity_id
_entity_poly.type
_entity_poly.pdbx_seq_one_letter_code
_entity_poly.pdbx_strand_id
1 'polypeptide(L)' 'MESNNDYKKVFITIQISEESNKFLSESAKRSNRKKVQEAKIRLEDHLNRYRSISELNAAVPQFNNENKKQLEKNDE' A
#
# COMPACT_ATOMS: atom_id res chain seq x y z
N MET A 1 16.78 2.83 -19.62
CA MET A 1 16.13 2.07 -18.55
C MET A 1 14.75 1.67 -19.03
N GLU A 2 14.57 0.40 -19.38
CA GLU A 2 13.26 -0.15 -19.77
C GLU A 2 12.37 -0.15 -18.52
N SER A 3 11.25 0.57 -18.60
CA SER A 3 10.22 0.48 -17.57
C SER A 3 9.61 -0.92 -17.63
N ASN A 4 9.90 -1.78 -16.65
CA ASN A 4 9.21 -3.07 -16.47
C ASN A 4 7.69 -2.81 -16.42
N ASN A 5 7.01 -3.07 -17.53
CA ASN A 5 5.64 -2.67 -17.82
C ASN A 5 4.60 -3.71 -17.31
N ASP A 6 5.03 -4.62 -16.43
CA ASP A 6 4.20 -5.75 -15.98
C ASP A 6 3.11 -5.32 -14.99
N TYR A 7 3.26 -4.15 -14.36
CA TYR A 7 2.34 -3.65 -13.34
C TYR A 7 1.50 -2.48 -13.85
N LYS A 8 0.35 -2.81 -14.44
CA LYS A 8 -0.66 -1.83 -14.86
C LYS A 8 -1.69 -1.57 -13.77
N LYS A 9 -2.33 -0.40 -13.81
CA LYS A 9 -3.48 -0.08 -12.94
C LYS A 9 -4.62 -1.06 -13.23
N VAL A 10 -5.17 -1.64 -12.17
CA VAL A 10 -6.30 -2.56 -12.24
C VAL A 10 -7.40 -2.12 -11.28
N PHE A 11 -8.63 -2.50 -11.61
CA PHE A 11 -9.75 -2.43 -10.68
C PHE A 11 -9.89 -3.77 -9.99
N ILE A 12 -10.06 -3.74 -8.67
CA ILE A 12 -10.26 -4.93 -7.86
C ILE A 12 -11.63 -4.79 -7.19
N THR A 13 -12.47 -5.80 -7.37
CA THR A 13 -13.75 -5.93 -6.65
C THR A 13 -13.56 -6.92 -5.52
N ILE A 14 -13.80 -6.48 -4.29
CA ILE A 14 -13.65 -7.31 -3.09
C ILE A 14 -14.91 -7.24 -2.24
N GLN A 15 -15.24 -8.35 -1.60
CA GLN A 15 -16.20 -8.39 -0.50
C GLN A 15 -15.42 -8.37 0.82
N ILE A 16 -15.86 -7.56 1.77
CA ILE A 16 -15.27 -7.45 3.11
C ILE A 16 -16.31 -7.79 4.17
N SER A 17 -15.86 -8.15 5.37
CA SER A 17 -16.74 -8.42 6.51
C SER A 17 -17.53 -7.17 6.92
N GLU A 18 -18.66 -7.38 7.59
CA GLU A 18 -19.48 -6.29 8.13
C GLU A 18 -18.70 -5.38 9.09
N GLU A 19 -17.86 -5.98 9.93
CA GLU A 19 -16.99 -5.26 10.85
C GLU A 19 -15.98 -4.36 10.12
N SER A 20 -15.27 -4.90 9.12
CA SER A 20 -14.35 -4.10 8.30
C SER A 20 -15.07 -3.00 7.54
N ASN A 21 -16.29 -3.26 7.07
CA ASN A 21 -17.14 -2.30 6.41
C ASN A 21 -17.56 -1.15 7.34
N LYS A 22 -17.82 -1.44 8.62
CA LYS A 22 -18.07 -0.44 9.67
C LYS A 22 -16.84 0.45 9.86
N PHE A 23 -15.67 -0.13 10.10
CA PHE A 23 -14.42 0.64 10.29
C PHE A 23 -14.09 1.53 9.09
N LEU A 24 -14.25 1.00 7.88
CA LEU A 24 -14.03 1.76 6.65
C LEU A 24 -15.01 2.94 6.54
N SER A 25 -16.28 2.73 6.89
CA SER A 25 -17.31 3.78 6.86
C SER A 25 -17.02 4.90 7.86
N GLU A 26 -16.62 4.53 9.08
CA GLU A 26 -16.27 5.51 10.12
C GLU A 26 -15.03 6.31 9.72
N SER A 27 -14.01 5.66 9.17
CA SER A 27 -12.80 6.36 8.70
C SER A 27 -13.11 7.34 7.57
N ALA A 28 -13.88 6.89 6.58
CA ALA A 28 -14.27 7.73 5.45
C ALA A 28 -15.02 8.99 5.91
N LYS A 29 -15.91 8.85 6.90
CA LYS A 29 -16.60 10.00 7.54
C LYS A 29 -15.62 10.93 8.23
N ARG A 30 -14.71 10.42 9.07
CA ARG A 30 -13.73 11.24 9.82
C ARG A 30 -12.79 12.02 8.90
N SER A 31 -12.40 11.43 7.78
CA SER A 31 -11.50 12.05 6.80
C SER A 31 -12.22 12.87 5.74
N ASN A 32 -13.55 12.99 5.80
CA ASN A 32 -14.38 13.64 4.79
C ASN A 32 -14.10 13.14 3.36
N ARG A 33 -13.98 11.81 3.18
CA ARG A 33 -13.72 11.16 1.89
C ARG A 33 -14.85 10.21 1.52
N LYS A 34 -14.97 9.91 0.22
CA LYS A 34 -15.82 8.81 -0.23
C LYS A 34 -15.24 7.47 0.25
N LYS A 35 -16.11 6.53 0.58
CA LYS A 35 -15.73 5.20 1.07
C LYS A 35 -14.77 4.45 0.14
N VAL A 36 -14.99 4.54 -1.17
CA VAL A 36 -14.11 3.93 -2.19
C VAL A 36 -12.72 4.57 -2.20
N GLN A 37 -12.63 5.90 -2.04
CA GLN A 37 -11.34 6.59 -1.98
C GLN A 37 -10.57 6.18 -0.72
N GLU A 38 -11.26 6.12 0.41
CA GLU A 38 -10.66 5.67 1.67
C GLU A 38 -10.18 4.21 1.60
N ALA A 39 -10.96 3.32 0.97
CA ALA A 39 -10.58 1.92 0.77
C ALA A 39 -9.33 1.79 -0.10
N LYS A 40 -9.28 2.55 -1.20
CA LYS A 40 -8.11 2.61 -2.08
C LYS A 40 -6.87 3.04 -1.30
N ILE A 41 -6.94 4.18 -0.61
CA ILE A 41 -5.80 4.74 0.14
C ILE A 41 -5.32 3.74 1.19
N ARG A 42 -6.24 3.11 1.94
CA ARG A 42 -5.88 2.12 2.95
C ARG A 42 -5.24 0.86 2.36
N LEU A 43 -5.72 0.38 1.21
CA LEU A 43 -5.13 -0.78 0.54
C LEU A 43 -3.72 -0.46 0.02
N GLU A 44 -3.55 0.68 -0.66
CA GLU A 44 -2.24 1.14 -1.14
C GLU A 44 -1.25 1.36 0.02
N ASP A 45 -1.70 1.97 1.11
CA ASP A 45 -0.89 2.18 2.32
C ASP A 45 -0.48 0.86 2.98
N HIS A 46 -1.40 -0.10 3.09
CA HIS A 46 -1.11 -1.41 3.69
C HIS A 46 -0.09 -2.19 2.84
N LEU A 47 -0.27 -2.23 1.52
CA LEU A 47 0.67 -2.91 0.61
C LEU A 47 2.06 -2.26 0.60
N ASN A 48 2.14 -0.95 0.81
CA ASN A 48 3.43 -0.25 0.93
C ASN A 48 4.14 -0.51 2.26
N ARG A 49 3.40 -0.73 3.35
CA ARG A 49 3.96 -0.89 4.70
C ARG A 49 4.30 -2.34 5.05
N TYR A 50 3.55 -3.30 4.51
CA TYR A 50 3.63 -4.71 4.89
C TYR A 50 3.93 -5.58 3.67
N ARG A 51 5.00 -6.40 3.78
CA ARG A 51 5.42 -7.31 2.71
C ARG A 51 4.48 -8.51 2.56
N SER A 52 3.94 -9.00 3.67
CA SER A 52 3.07 -10.17 3.71
C SER A 52 2.14 -10.09 4.91
N ILE A 53 0.88 -10.52 4.72
CA ILE A 53 -0.09 -10.65 5.82
C ILE A 53 0.32 -11.79 6.76
N SER A 54 1.00 -12.83 6.24
CA SER A 54 1.48 -13.99 7.02
C SER A 54 2.71 -13.67 7.86
N GLU A 55 3.48 -12.66 7.48
CA GLU A 55 4.61 -12.15 8.28
C GLU A 55 4.09 -11.05 9.22
N LEU A 56 3.27 -11.45 10.20
CA LEU A 56 2.67 -10.57 11.21
C LEU A 56 3.74 -9.65 11.83
N ASN A 57 3.58 -8.33 11.67
CA ASN A 57 4.47 -7.28 12.17
C ASN A 57 5.88 -7.20 11.54
N ALA A 58 6.15 -7.90 10.43
CA ALA A 58 7.35 -7.64 9.63
C ALA A 58 7.10 -6.38 8.77
N ALA A 59 7.19 -5.21 9.40
CA ALA A 59 7.21 -3.95 8.67
C ALA A 59 8.38 -3.97 7.68
N VAL A 60 8.15 -3.50 6.45
CA VAL A 60 9.26 -3.28 5.52
C VAL A 60 10.18 -2.25 6.19
N PRO A 61 11.50 -2.50 6.30
CA PRO A 61 12.42 -1.47 6.76
C PRO A 61 12.22 -0.24 5.89
N GLN A 62 12.01 0.93 6.50
CA GLN A 62 11.95 2.17 5.73
C GLN A 62 13.29 2.31 5.00
N PHE A 63 13.30 2.07 3.69
CA PHE A 63 14.44 2.40 2.87
C PHE A 63 14.50 3.93 2.81
N ASN A 64 15.21 4.53 3.76
CA ASN A 64 15.55 5.94 3.71
C ASN A 64 16.21 6.20 2.34
N ASN A 65 15.85 7.33 1.71
CA ASN A 65 16.35 7.74 0.39
C ASN A 65 17.89 7.84 0.31
N GLU A 66 18.59 7.67 1.43
CA GLU A 66 20.05 7.55 1.52
C GLU A 66 20.57 6.22 0.94
N ASN A 67 19.78 5.15 0.97
CA ASN A 67 20.18 3.83 0.45
C ASN A 67 20.13 3.74 -1.09
N LYS A 68 19.40 4.63 -1.77
CA LYS A 68 19.44 4.70 -3.24
C LYS A 68 20.82 5.10 -3.76
N LYS A 69 21.52 5.99 -3.06
CA LYS A 69 22.87 6.44 -3.44
C LYS A 69 23.97 5.39 -3.23
N GLN A 70 23.73 4.37 -2.40
CA GLN A 70 24.70 3.29 -2.19
C GLN A 70 24.52 2.14 -3.17
N LEU A 71 23.31 1.92 -3.70
CA LEU A 71 23.09 0.91 -4.74
C LEU A 71 23.61 1.38 -6.11
N GLU A 72 23.56 2.68 -6.40
CA GLU A 72 24.12 3.26 -7.65
C GLU A 72 25.66 3.35 -7.69
N LYS A 73 26.36 3.06 -6.58
CA LYS A 73 27.83 3.14 -6.49
C LYS A 73 28.56 1.80 -6.57
N ASN A 74 27.83 0.69 -6.62
CA ASN A 74 28.43 -0.65 -6.67
C ASN A 74 28.41 -1.26 -8.09
N ASP A 75 27.93 -0.50 -9.08
CA ASP A 75 27.90 -0.87 -10.50
C ASP A 75 28.87 -0.02 -11.36
N GLU A 76 29.90 0.59 -10.76
CA GLU A 76 31.06 1.19 -11.46
C GLU A 76 32.33 0.33 -11.30
#